data_AF-A0A920VWY7-F1
#
_entry.id   AF-A0A920VWY7-F1
#
_cell.length_a   1.000
_cell.length_b   1.000
_cell.length_c   1.000
_cell.angle_alpha   90.00
_cell.angle_beta   90.00
_cell.angle_gamma   90.00
#
_symmetry.space_group_name_H-M   'P 1'
#
loop_
_entity.id
_entity.type
_entity.pdbx_description
1 polymer ?
#
loop_
_entity_poly.entity_id
_entity_poly.type
_entity_poly.pdbx_seq_one_letter_code
_entity_poly.pdbx_strand_id
1 'polypeptide(L)' 'MVFLAAGMGGGTGTGGNPIVAQVAQEMKPLYCWVVTLPFNFEAKRVEKSQMEVY' A
#
# COMPACT_ATOMS: atom_id res chain seq x y z
N MET A 1 4.89 -9.49 15.41
CA MET A 1 3.66 -9.31 14.62
C MET A 1 3.68 -7.91 14.05
N VAL A 2 3.38 -7.72 12.76
CA VAL A 2 3.50 -6.42 12.06
C VAL A 2 2.19 -6.09 11.34
N PHE A 3 1.65 -4.89 11.56
CA PHE A 3 0.53 -4.36 10.80
C PHE A 3 0.99 -3.22 9.93
N LEU A 4 0.66 -3.28 8.65
CA LEU A 4 1.03 -2.25 7.68
C LEU A 4 -0.22 -1.57 7.17
N ALA A 5 -0.36 -0.30 7.55
CA ALA A 5 -1.49 0.54 7.21
C ALA A 5 -1.06 1.62 6.20
N ALA A 6 -1.72 1.68 5.06
CA ALA A 6 -1.43 2.70 4.05
C ALA A 6 -2.69 3.12 3.28
N GLY A 7 -2.78 4.41 2.97
CA GLY A 7 -3.73 4.90 1.97
C GLY A 7 -3.17 4.71 0.57
N MET A 8 -3.89 3.99 -0.28
CA MET A 8 -3.55 3.85 -1.69
C MET A 8 -3.87 5.16 -2.42
N GLY A 9 -3.03 5.49 -3.40
CA GLY A 9 -3.26 6.58 -4.32
C GLY A 9 -2.33 7.78 -4.18
N GLY A 10 -1.67 7.91 -3.03
CA GLY A 10 -0.58 8.86 -2.83
C GLY A 10 0.75 8.39 -3.44
N GLY A 11 1.86 9.03 -3.05
CA GLY A 11 3.21 8.63 -3.44
C GLY A 11 3.87 7.68 -2.43
N THR A 12 4.07 8.14 -1.20
CA THR A 12 4.84 7.40 -0.17
C THR A 12 4.14 6.14 0.32
N GLY A 13 2.82 6.20 0.58
CA GLY A 13 2.04 5.04 1.01
C GLY A 13 1.98 3.98 -0.09
N THR A 14 1.57 4.36 -1.29
CA THR A 14 1.45 3.46 -2.44
C THR A 14 2.78 2.82 -2.85
N GLY A 15 3.88 3.59 -2.89
CA GLY A 15 5.19 3.08 -3.33
C GLY A 15 6.03 2.45 -2.22
N GLY A 16 5.92 2.94 -0.98
CA GLY A 16 6.72 2.47 0.15
C GLY A 16 6.15 1.22 0.82
N ASN A 17 4.82 1.11 0.90
CA ASN A 17 4.15 -0.02 1.55
C ASN A 17 4.56 -1.40 0.95
N PRO A 18 4.64 -1.59 -0.39
CA PRO A 18 5.08 -2.86 -0.98
C PRO A 18 6.52 -3.23 -0.65
N ILE A 19 7.40 -2.24 -0.51
CA ILE A 19 8.81 -2.45 -0.17
C ILE A 19 8.92 -2.98 1.25
N VAL A 20 8.25 -2.32 2.20
CA VAL A 20 8.17 -2.80 3.58
C VAL A 20 7.48 -4.17 3.62
N ALA A 21 6.65 -4.51 2.61
CA ALA A 21 5.99 -5.80 2.50
C ALA A 21 6.87 -6.96 2.20
N GLN A 22 7.73 -6.76 1.23
CA GLN A 22 8.73 -7.73 0.88
C GLN A 22 9.67 -7.96 2.06
N VAL A 23 10.12 -6.89 2.73
CA VAL A 23 10.97 -7.01 3.92
C VAL A 23 10.26 -7.74 5.06
N ALA A 24 9.00 -7.41 5.33
CA ALA A 24 8.22 -8.11 6.34
C ALA A 24 8.04 -9.59 6.00
N GLN A 25 7.79 -9.94 4.73
CA GLN A 25 7.71 -11.33 4.27
C GLN A 25 9.00 -12.10 4.50
N GLU A 26 10.15 -11.50 4.18
CA GLU A 26 11.47 -12.12 4.34
C GLU A 26 11.79 -12.44 5.80
N MET A 27 11.38 -11.58 6.74
CA MET A 27 11.60 -11.78 8.16
C MET A 27 10.66 -12.83 8.80
N LYS A 28 9.66 -13.33 8.06
CA LYS A 28 8.66 -14.33 8.50
C LYS A 28 7.93 -14.03 9.84
N PRO A 29 7.58 -12.77 10.19
CA PRO A 29 6.67 -12.53 11.29
C PRO A 29 5.23 -12.87 10.88
N LEU A 30 4.35 -13.05 11.85
CA LEU A 30 2.91 -12.89 11.61
C LEU A 30 2.64 -11.44 11.17
N TYR A 31 2.15 -11.23 9.94
CA TYR A 31 1.91 -9.88 9.41
C TYR A 31 0.54 -9.74 8.74
N CYS A 32 0.01 -8.52 8.71
CA CYS A 32 -1.25 -8.16 8.05
C CYS A 32 -1.15 -6.76 7.42
N TRP A 33 -1.77 -6.59 6.25
CA TRP A 33 -1.80 -5.34 5.48
C TRP A 33 -3.23 -4.83 5.45
N VAL A 34 -3.43 -3.58 5.82
CA VAL A 34 -4.73 -2.93 5.75
C VAL A 34 -4.57 -1.65 4.95
N VAL A 35 -5.21 -1.58 3.80
CA VAL A 35 -5.11 -0.40 2.93
C VAL A 35 -6.47 0.17 2.63
N THR A 36 -6.53 1.50 2.50
CA THR A 36 -7.73 2.20 2.05
C THR A 36 -7.60 2.55 0.58
N LEU A 37 -8.69 2.37 -0.15
CA LEU A 37 -8.78 2.85 -1.53
C LEU A 37 -9.21 4.34 -1.53
N PRO A 38 -8.72 5.14 -2.48
CA PRO A 38 -9.14 6.51 -2.70
C PRO A 38 -10.63 6.56 -3.05
N PHE A 39 -11.27 7.67 -2.72
CA PHE A 39 -12.65 7.92 -3.13
C PHE A 39 -12.73 8.28 -4.62
N ASN A 40 -13.91 8.09 -5.23
CA ASN A 40 -14.13 8.40 -6.65
C ASN A 40 -13.82 9.87 -7.03
N PHE A 41 -13.93 10.81 -6.08
CA PHE A 41 -13.61 12.22 -6.32
C PHE A 41 -12.10 12.53 -6.31
N GLU A 42 -11.26 11.64 -5.77
CA GLU A 42 -9.80 11.76 -5.75
C GLU A 42 -9.15 11.17 -7.03
N ALA A 43 -9.93 10.38 -7.80
CA ALA A 43 -9.48 9.52 -8.89
C ALA A 43 -8.73 10.25 -10.03
N LYS A 44 -9.01 11.53 -10.29
CA LYS A 44 -8.37 12.30 -11.39
C LYS A 44 -6.84 12.36 -11.31
N ARG A 45 -6.24 12.12 -10.13
CA ARG A 45 -4.78 12.12 -9.92
C ARG A 45 -4.22 10.73 -9.57
N VAL A 46 -5.10 9.76 -9.29
CA VAL A 46 -4.76 8.55 -8.53
C VAL A 46 -4.80 7.28 -9.38
N GLU A 47 -5.48 7.30 -10.53
CA GLU A 47 -5.70 6.13 -11.40
C GLU A 47 -4.41 5.39 -11.80
N LYS A 48 -3.29 6.13 -11.94
CA LYS A 48 -2.01 5.56 -12.34
C LYS A 48 -1.26 4.85 -11.21
N SER A 49 -1.46 5.23 -9.95
CA SER A 49 -0.69 4.68 -8.82
C SER A 49 -1.31 3.42 -8.22
N GLN A 50 -2.61 3.17 -8.44
CA GLN A 50 -3.30 2.00 -7.87
C GLN A 50 -3.06 0.68 -8.63
N MET A 51 -2.76 0.75 -9.92
CA MET A 51 -2.74 -0.42 -10.82
C MET A 51 -1.38 -1.12 -10.95
N GLU A 52 -0.28 -0.47 -10.53
CA GLU A 52 1.07 -1.04 -10.68
C GLU A 52 1.53 -1.88 -9.46
N VAL A 53 0.74 -1.93 -8.39
CA VAL A 53 1.22 -2.36 -7.06
C VAL A 53 0.62 -3.69 -6.56
N TYR A 54 -0.31 -4.31 -7.32
CA TYR A 54 -0.88 -5.62 -7.00
C TYR A 54 -0.69 -6.63 -8.14
#